data_AF-A0A1W9QTU3-F1
#
_entry.id   AF-A0A1W9QTU3-F1
#
_cell.length_a   1.000
_cell.length_b   1.000
_cell.length_c   1.000
_cell.angle_alpha   90.00
_cell.angle_beta   90.00
_cell.angle_gamma   90.00
#
_symmetry.space_group_name_H-M   'P 1'
#
loop_
_entity.id
_entity.type
_entity.pdbx_description
1 polymer ?
#
loop_
_entity_poly.entity_id
_entity_poly.type
_entity_poly.pdbx_seq_one_letter_code
_entity_poly.pdbx_strand_id
1 'polypeptide(L)' 'MTTITIKNGIKPSKTVFENWEDFLIEWVMMQGEFELTPEHIKILKSREKEADKAPDEGLTWDEVKSGIRRNV' A
#
# COMPACT_ATOMS: atom_id res chain seq x y z
N MET A 1 -25.71 -4.98 -2.26
CA MET A 1 -25.12 -4.91 -3.61
C MET A 1 -24.71 -3.47 -3.83
N THR A 2 -23.42 -3.21 -3.97
CA THR A 2 -22.89 -1.85 -4.12
C THR A 2 -22.48 -1.66 -5.58
N THR A 3 -23.00 -0.60 -6.21
CA THR A 3 -22.71 -0.29 -7.61
C THR A 3 -21.78 0.91 -7.66
N ILE A 4 -20.65 0.77 -8.34
CA ILE A 4 -19.63 1.82 -8.48
C ILE A 4 -19.51 2.17 -9.96
N THR A 5 -19.64 3.46 -10.27
CA THR A 5 -19.58 3.96 -11.65
C THR A 5 -18.29 4.74 -11.86
N ILE A 6 -17.40 4.20 -12.70
CA ILE A 6 -16.12 4.83 -13.03
C ILE A 6 -16.30 5.72 -14.26
N LYS A 7 -16.40 7.03 -14.03
CA LYS A 7 -16.46 8.04 -15.09
C LYS A 7 -15.03 8.46 -15.43
N ASN A 8 -14.41 7.81 -16.42
CA ASN A 8 -13.21 8.28 -17.16
C ASN A 8 -12.65 7.23 -18.15
N GLY A 9 -13.36 6.13 -18.41
CA GLY A 9 -12.93 5.13 -19.40
C GLY A 9 -11.76 4.24 -18.95
N ILE A 10 -11.16 4.53 -17.80
CA ILE A 10 -10.15 3.69 -17.16
C ILE A 10 -10.86 2.40 -16.70
N LYS A 11 -10.41 1.26 -17.22
CA LYS A 11 -10.95 -0.06 -16.90
C LYS A 11 -10.04 -0.73 -15.89
N PRO A 12 -10.59 -1.30 -14.80
CA PRO A 12 -9.80 -2.14 -13.92
C PRO A 12 -9.32 -3.38 -14.68
N SER A 13 -8.19 -3.92 -14.26
CA SER A 13 -7.62 -5.16 -14.78
C SER A 13 -8.50 -6.39 -14.48
N LYS A 14 -9.32 -6.29 -13.43
CA LYS A 14 -10.28 -7.31 -12.99
C LYS A 14 -11.62 -6.70 -12.59
N THR A 15 -12.68 -7.52 -12.62
CA THR A 15 -14.05 -7.09 -12.30
C THR A 15 -14.61 -7.76 -11.05
N VAL A 16 -13.84 -8.65 -10.43
CA VAL A 16 -14.19 -9.35 -9.19
C VAL A 16 -13.10 -9.05 -8.17
N PHE A 17 -13.51 -8.67 -6.97
CA PHE A 17 -12.64 -8.27 -5.86
C PHE A 17 -13.02 -9.08 -4.63
N GLU A 18 -12.03 -9.53 -3.86
CA GLU A 18 -12.28 -10.37 -2.68
C GLU A 18 -12.90 -9.56 -1.53
N ASN A 19 -12.48 -8.30 -1.39
CA ASN A 19 -12.93 -7.38 -0.37
C ASN A 19 -12.77 -5.93 -0.85
N TRP A 20 -13.08 -4.98 0.04
CA TRP A 20 -13.00 -3.55 -0.26
C TRP A 20 -11.57 -3.05 -0.39
N GLU A 21 -10.63 -3.55 0.43
CA GLU A 21 -9.21 -3.16 0.30
C GLU A 21 -8.64 -3.55 -1.07
N ASP A 22 -8.97 -4.74 -1.57
CA ASP A 22 -8.53 -5.21 -2.88
C ASP A 22 -9.02 -4.30 -4.02
N PHE A 23 -10.27 -3.82 -3.93
CA PHE A 23 -10.79 -2.82 -4.87
C PHE A 23 -10.06 -1.48 -4.78
N LEU A 24 -9.75 -1.00 -3.56
CA LEU A 24 -9.04 0.26 -3.36
C LEU A 24 -7.62 0.22 -3.93
N ILE A 25 -6.93 -0.92 -3.78
CA ILE A 25 -5.59 -1.11 -4.35
C ILE A 25 -5.64 -0.99 -5.88
N GLU A 26 -6.57 -1.71 -6.52
CA GLU A 26 -6.78 -1.61 -7.97
C GLU A 26 -7.09 -0.17 -8.41
N TRP A 27 -7.97 0.51 -7.67
CA TRP A 27 -8.34 1.90 -7.94
C TRP A 27 -7.15 2.86 -7.89
N VAL A 28 -6.23 2.69 -6.93
CA VAL A 28 -5.00 3.48 -6.84
C VAL A 28 -4.07 3.18 -8.01
N MET A 29 -3.90 1.90 -8.37
CA MET A 29 -3.08 1.50 -9.52
C MET A 29 -3.61 2.06 -10.85
N MET A 30 -4.93 2.15 -11.00
CA MET A 30 -5.59 2.72 -12.18
C MET A 30 -5.29 4.21 -12.40
N GLN A 31 -4.82 4.94 -11.39
CA GLN A 31 -4.61 6.39 -11.50
C GLN A 31 -3.36 6.78 -12.31
N GLY A 32 -2.50 5.82 -12.68
CA GLY A 32 -1.40 5.99 -13.65
C GLY A 32 -0.22 6.86 -13.19
N GLU A 33 -0.50 7.96 -12.49
CA GLU A 33 0.44 8.84 -11.80
C GLU A 33 -0.17 9.26 -10.47
N PHE A 34 0.26 8.61 -9.38
CA PHE A 34 -0.04 9.07 -8.04
C PHE A 34 1.03 10.09 -7.62
N GLU A 35 0.68 11.38 -7.66
CA GLU A 35 1.52 12.40 -7.04
C GLU A 35 1.29 12.38 -5.53
N LEU A 36 2.37 12.23 -4.77
CA LEU A 36 2.33 12.34 -3.32
C LEU A 36 1.95 13.77 -2.92
N THR A 37 0.88 13.91 -2.14
CA THR A 37 0.52 15.19 -1.54
C THR A 37 1.64 15.66 -0.58
N PRO A 38 1.72 16.97 -0.28
CA PRO A 38 2.67 17.48 0.72
C PRO A 38 2.56 16.77 2.08
N GLU A 39 1.35 16.43 2.53
CA GLU A 39 1.11 15.63 3.73
C GLU A 39 1.71 14.22 3.62
N HIS A 40 1.53 13.51 2.50
CA HIS A 40 2.14 12.20 2.30
C HIS A 40 3.67 12.28 2.36
N ILE A 41 4.26 13.28 1.69
CA ILE A 41 5.71 13.52 1.72
C ILE A 41 6.20 13.77 3.14
N LYS A 42 5.45 14.57 3.92
CA LYS A 42 5.79 14.88 5.32
C LYS A 42 5.82 13.63 6.19
N ILE A 43 4.84 12.74 6.03
CA ILE A 43 4.77 11.47 6.76
C ILE A 43 5.97 10.58 6.38
N LEU A 44 6.23 10.40 5.09
CA LEU A 44 7.34 9.58 4.60
C LEU A 44 8.68 10.08 5.12
N LYS A 45 8.94 11.39 5.07
CA LYS A 45 10.16 11.99 5.62
C LYS A 45 10.29 11.85 7.14
N SER A 46 9.17 11.79 7.87
CA SER A 46 9.22 11.50 9.31
C SER A 46 9.67 10.08 9.56
N ARG A 47 9.11 9.12 8.82
CA ARG A 47 9.44 7.69 8.95
C ARG A 47 10.85 7.37 8.51
N GLU A 48 11.34 8.03 7.46
CA GLU A 48 12.73 7.95 7.04
C GLU A 48 13.68 8.40 8.17
N LYS A 49 13.41 9.56 8.79
CA LYS A 49 14.20 10.06 9.92
C LYS A 49 14.14 9.17 11.16
N GLU A 50 13.00 8.50 11.40
CA GLU A 50 12.86 7.53 12.49
C GLU A 50 13.71 6.29 12.20
N ALA A 51 13.67 5.78 10.96
CA ALA A 51 14.45 4.62 10.52
C ALA A 51 15.97 4.89 10.55
N ASP A 52 16.42 6.06 10.10
CA ASP A 52 17.84 6.45 10.13
C ASP A 52 18.40 6.57 11.55
N LYS A 53 17.53 6.75 12.54
CA LYS A 53 17.88 6.85 13.97
C LYS A 53 17.59 5.57 14.73
N ALA A 54 17.09 4.53 14.07
CA ALA A 54 16.84 3.26 14.71
C ALA A 54 18.18 2.69 15.20
N PRO A 55 18.29 2.31 16.49
CA PRO A 55 19.50 1.69 17.01
C PRO A 55 19.69 0.25 16.51
N ASP A 56 18.62 -0.34 15.98
CA ASP A 56 18.58 -1.74 15.53
C ASP A 56 18.94 -1.83 14.04
N GLU A 57 19.73 -2.84 13.66
CA GLU A 57 20.24 -3.04 12.29
C GLU A 57 19.17 -3.51 11.28
N GLY A 58 17.89 -3.46 11.67
CA GLY A 58 16.78 -4.03 10.93
C GLY A 58 16.73 -5.56 10.99
N LEU A 59 15.83 -6.16 10.22
CA LEU A 59 15.70 -7.62 10.12
C LEU A 59 16.05 -8.07 8.70
N THR A 60 16.72 -9.21 8.60
CA THR A 60 16.91 -9.89 7.32
C THR A 60 15.58 -10.43 6.80
N TRP A 61 15.48 -10.62 5.49
CA TRP A 61 14.26 -11.14 4.87
C TRP A 61 13.87 -12.55 5.37
N ASP A 62 14.86 -13.37 5.73
CA ASP A 62 14.62 -14.70 6.28
C ASP A 62 14.08 -14.64 7.72
N GLU A 63 14.57 -13.70 8.54
CA GLU A 63 14.01 -13.43 9.87
C GLU A 63 12.57 -12.96 9.79
N VAL A 64 12.27 -12.03 8.87
CA VAL A 64 10.89 -11.57 8.61
C VAL A 64 9.99 -12.74 8.25
N LYS A 65 10.39 -13.59 7.30
CA LYS A 65 9.61 -14.79 6.91
C LYS A 65 9.39 -15.75 8.07
N SER A 66 10.41 -15.94 8.92
CA SER A 66 10.33 -16.84 10.07
C SER A 66 9.36 -16.33 11.14
N GLY A 67 9.26 -15.00 11.32
CA GLY A 67 8.35 -14.36 12.27
C GLY A 67 6.89 -14.39 11.81
N ILE A 68 6.62 -14.24 10.51
CA ILE A 68 5.26 -14.25 9.96
C ILE A 68 4.56 -15.61 10.17
N ARG A 69 5.32 -16.73 10.19
CA ARG A 69 4.76 -18.08 10.37
C ARG A 69 4.43 -18.45 11.82
N ARG A 70 4.82 -17.63 12.81
CA ARG A 70 4.66 -17.98 14.25
C ARG A 70 3.38 -17.49 14.90
N ASN A 71 2.58 -16.64 14.24
CA ASN A 71 1.31 -16.14 14.77
C ASN A 71 0.11 -16.80 14.07
N VAL A 72 0.02 -18.14 14.16
CA VAL A 72 -1.19 -18.90 13.79
C VAL A 72 -1.66 -19.70 14.98
#